data_AF-A0A4Y2GER3-F1
#
_entry.id   AF-A0A4Y2GER3-F1
#
_cell.length_a   1.000
_cell.length_b   1.000
_cell.length_c   1.000
_cell.angle_alpha   90.00
_cell.angle_beta   90.00
_cell.angle_gamma   90.00
#
_symmetry.space_group_name_H-M   'P 1'
#
loop_
_entity.id
_entity.type
_entity.pdbx_description
1 polymer ?
#
loop_
_entity_poly.entity_id
_entity_poly.type
_entity_poly.pdbx_seq_one_letter_code
_entity_poly.pdbx_strand_id
1 'polypeptide(L)'
;MFSIEDCIIQPATPVSSPVSRSSALSTTNCEEKKGEGGRVHFKNPYVNKTSVYKGMQYVIKRFKEENQIENKVREGRPAKLTKRDQIFIIRKFVKNPPLSALKVSAEFNEKFSTSVSPETVRRVLRAAGLNKRSARRKFLL
;
A
#
# COMPACT_ATOMS: atom_id res chain seq x y z
N MET A 1 20.60 10.38 -30.60
CA MET A 1 21.40 11.22 -29.68
C MET A 1 20.49 12.30 -29.16
N PHE A 2 20.18 12.30 -27.86
CA PHE A 2 20.05 13.51 -27.06
C PHE A 2 20.29 13.11 -25.61
N SER A 3 21.31 13.74 -25.04
CA SER A 3 21.93 13.48 -23.74
C SER A 3 21.17 14.15 -22.60
N ILE A 4 21.62 13.80 -21.40
CA ILE A 4 21.18 14.09 -20.03
C ILE A 4 21.40 15.58 -19.68
N GLU A 5 20.73 16.04 -18.61
CA GLU A 5 20.81 17.35 -17.94
C GLU A 5 19.88 18.43 -18.59
N ASP A 6 18.81 18.97 -17.96
CA ASP A 6 18.65 19.42 -16.57
C ASP A 6 17.21 19.23 -16.05
N CYS A 7 17.09 18.38 -15.02
CA CYS A 7 15.94 18.35 -14.12
C CYS A 7 16.07 19.48 -13.10
N ILE A 8 15.23 20.52 -13.18
CA ILE A 8 15.02 21.45 -12.06
C ILE A 8 13.62 21.22 -11.48
N ILE A 9 13.60 20.72 -10.25
CA ILE A 9 12.45 20.58 -9.36
C ILE A 9 12.04 22.00 -8.89
N GLN A 10 10.74 22.32 -8.96
CA GLN A 10 10.17 23.46 -8.22
C GLN A 10 9.27 22.97 -7.08
N PRO A 11 9.30 23.65 -5.90
CA PRO A 11 8.67 23.21 -4.66
C PRO A 11 7.16 23.50 -4.57
N ALA A 12 6.48 22.68 -3.76
CA ALA A 12 5.04 22.65 -3.54
C ALA A 12 4.48 23.87 -2.78
N THR A 13 3.25 24.27 -3.15
CA THR A 13 2.39 25.24 -2.43
C THR A 13 1.44 24.54 -1.44
N PRO A 14 1.05 25.20 -0.33
CA PRO A 14 0.41 24.57 0.83
C PRO A 14 -1.11 24.37 0.67
N VAL A 15 -1.61 23.22 1.11
CA VAL A 15 -3.06 22.93 1.22
C VAL A 15 -3.55 23.26 2.63
N SER A 16 -4.68 23.96 2.67
CA SER A 16 -5.42 24.49 3.82
C SER A 16 -5.71 23.47 4.92
N SER A 17 -5.43 23.85 6.16
CA SER A 17 -5.86 23.16 7.39
C SER A 17 -7.28 23.59 7.82
N PRO A 18 -8.11 22.70 8.40
CA PRO A 18 -9.46 23.03 8.85
C PRO A 18 -9.45 23.94 10.09
N VAL A 19 -10.30 24.95 10.03
CA VAL A 19 -10.63 25.95 11.04
C VAL A 19 -10.98 25.31 12.39
N SER A 20 -10.21 25.66 13.41
CA SER A 20 -10.48 25.30 14.81
C SER A 20 -11.63 26.16 15.35
N ARG A 21 -12.76 25.54 15.73
CA ARG A 21 -13.79 26.23 16.52
C ARG A 21 -13.27 26.42 17.94
N SER A 22 -13.11 27.67 18.37
CA SER A 22 -12.79 28.03 19.75
C SER A 22 -14.01 27.76 20.64
N SER A 23 -13.99 26.67 21.42
CA SER A 23 -14.89 26.55 22.56
C SER A 23 -14.30 27.35 23.71
N ALA A 24 -14.90 28.51 24.00
CA ALA A 24 -14.61 29.30 25.18
C ALA A 24 -14.81 28.44 26.44
N LEU A 25 -13.71 28.06 27.11
CA LEU A 25 -13.77 27.54 28.47
C LEU A 25 -13.70 28.73 29.40
N SER A 26 -14.84 29.02 30.03
CA SER A 26 -15.01 30.01 31.07
C SER A 26 -13.94 29.84 32.15
N THR A 27 -13.20 30.90 32.42
CA THR A 27 -12.32 31.01 33.59
C THR A 27 -13.20 31.08 34.84
N THR A 28 -13.58 29.94 35.40
CA THR A 28 -14.17 29.90 36.74
C THR A 28 -13.03 29.73 37.73
N ASN A 29 -12.61 30.87 38.30
CA ASN A 29 -11.93 31.06 39.58
C ASN A 29 -10.81 30.06 39.92
N CYS A 30 -9.58 30.44 39.54
CA CYS A 30 -8.37 29.85 40.07
C CYS A 30 -8.18 30.28 41.53
N GLU A 31 -8.35 29.36 42.48
CA GLU A 31 -7.61 29.47 43.75
C GLU A 31 -6.22 28.88 43.54
N GLU A 32 -5.20 29.73 43.59
CA GLU A 32 -3.80 29.31 43.61
C GLU A 32 -3.51 28.65 44.96
N LYS A 33 -3.66 27.32 45.04
CA LYS A 33 -3.13 26.57 46.18
C LYS A 33 -1.62 26.44 45.99
N LYS A 34 -0.86 27.23 46.74
CA LYS A 34 0.57 27.03 46.95
C LYS A 34 0.77 25.66 47.61
N GLY A 35 1.10 24.66 46.80
CA GLY A 35 1.43 23.31 47.22
C GLY A 35 2.76 22.89 46.59
N GLU A 36 3.65 22.40 47.44
CA GLU A 36 5.07 22.12 47.23
C GLU A 36 5.40 21.42 45.90
N GLY A 37 6.55 21.77 45.31
CA GLY A 37 7.06 21.30 44.01
C GLY A 37 7.38 19.80 43.96
N GLY A 38 6.38 18.95 44.16
CA GLY A 38 6.42 17.53 43.87
C GLY A 38 6.10 17.28 42.39
N ARG A 39 6.90 16.41 41.75
CA ARG A 39 6.60 15.91 40.41
C ARG A 39 5.23 15.21 40.42
N VAL A 40 4.21 15.89 39.92
CA VAL A 40 2.87 15.31 39.75
C VAL A 40 2.92 14.17 38.73
N HIS A 41 2.77 12.93 39.20
CA HIS A 41 2.63 11.78 38.33
C HIS A 41 1.19 11.70 37.82
N PHE A 42 0.93 12.30 36.65
CA PHE A 42 -0.34 12.12 35.95
C PHE A 42 -0.44 10.68 35.43
N LYS A 43 -1.15 9.81 36.17
CA LYS A 43 -1.57 8.51 35.66
C LYS A 43 -2.82 8.72 34.82
N ASN A 44 -2.72 8.48 33.51
CA ASN A 44 -3.89 8.40 32.66
C ASN A 44 -4.67 7.11 33.00
N PRO A 45 -5.88 7.17 33.57
CA PRO A 45 -6.65 5.98 33.97
C PRO A 45 -7.17 5.18 32.76
N TYR A 46 -7.12 5.74 31.55
CA TYR A 46 -7.64 5.12 30.34
C TYR A 46 -6.64 4.15 29.65
N VAL A 47 -5.40 4.06 30.14
CA VAL A 47 -4.42 3.08 29.63
C VAL A 47 -4.23 1.95 30.65
N ASN A 48 -4.61 0.73 30.25
CA ASN A 48 -4.38 -0.44 31.08
C ASN A 48 -2.88 -0.78 31.09
N LYS A 49 -2.27 -0.89 32.27
CA LYS A 49 -0.81 -1.11 32.41
C LYS A 49 -0.35 -2.44 31.80
N THR A 50 -1.24 -3.43 31.81
CA THR A 50 -0.98 -4.79 31.32
C THR A 50 -0.80 -4.85 29.80
N SER A 51 -1.55 -4.07 29.03
CA SER A 51 -1.48 -4.02 27.56
C SER A 51 -0.23 -3.29 27.10
N VAL A 52 0.15 -2.22 27.81
CA VAL A 52 1.42 -1.51 27.58
C VAL A 52 2.59 -2.47 27.81
N TYR A 53 2.61 -3.18 28.95
CA TYR A 53 3.66 -4.15 29.26
C TYR A 53 3.74 -5.29 28.23
N LYS A 54 2.59 -5.86 27.83
CA LYS A 54 2.52 -6.89 26.77
C LYS A 54 3.04 -6.39 25.43
N GLY A 55 2.68 -5.17 25.03
CA GLY A 55 3.18 -4.54 23.80
C GLY A 55 4.70 -4.34 23.82
N MET A 56 5.24 -3.85 24.94
CA MET A 56 6.70 -3.69 25.10
C MET A 56 7.43 -5.02 25.04
N GLN A 57 6.93 -6.06 25.71
CA GLN A 57 7.52 -7.40 25.62
C GLN A 57 7.51 -7.96 24.19
N TYR A 58 6.42 -7.75 23.44
CA TYR A 58 6.33 -8.15 22.04
C TYR A 58 7.40 -7.45 21.17
N VAL A 59 7.58 -6.14 21.36
CA VAL A 59 8.61 -5.36 20.64
C VAL A 59 10.02 -5.84 20.98
N ILE A 60 10.32 -6.07 22.27
CA ILE A 60 11.63 -6.58 22.72
C ILE A 60 11.90 -7.98 22.15
N LYS A 61 10.88 -8.87 22.16
CA LYS A 61 10.99 -10.22 21.60
C LYS A 61 11.27 -10.16 20.09
N ARG A 62 10.48 -9.40 19.34
CA ARG A 62 10.67 -9.23 17.89
C ARG A 62 12.05 -8.66 17.56
N PHE A 63 12.51 -7.67 18.32
CA PHE A 63 13.84 -7.09 18.12
C PHE A 63 14.96 -8.11 18.32
N LYS A 64 14.85 -8.99 19.33
CA LYS A 64 15.84 -10.06 19.52
C LYS A 64 15.84 -11.10 18.40
N GLU A 65 14.67 -11.40 17.83
CA GLU A 65 14.51 -12.42 16.77
C GLU A 65 14.88 -11.88 15.37
N GLU A 66 14.47 -10.65 15.05
CA GLU A 66 14.52 -10.09 13.70
C GLU A 66 15.51 -8.93 13.57
N ASN A 67 16.02 -8.39 14.68
CA ASN A 67 16.86 -7.19 14.76
C ASN A 67 16.25 -5.95 14.07
N GLN A 68 14.92 -5.89 13.98
CA GLN A 68 14.17 -4.80 13.35
C GLN A 68 13.22 -4.11 14.35
N ILE A 69 13.28 -2.77 14.36
CA ILE A 69 12.41 -1.93 15.21
C ILE A 69 11.11 -1.59 14.48
N GLU A 70 11.15 -1.51 13.14
CA GLU A 70 9.99 -1.19 12.32
C GLU A 70 8.95 -2.31 12.29
N ASN A 71 7.71 -1.96 12.00
CA ASN A 71 6.66 -2.95 11.80
C ASN A 71 6.78 -3.59 10.43
N LYS A 72 6.67 -4.91 10.38
CA LYS A 72 6.60 -5.65 9.12
C LYS A 72 5.41 -5.21 8.29
N VAL A 73 5.64 -5.09 6.99
CA VAL A 73 4.55 -4.94 6.02
C VAL A 73 3.67 -6.18 6.10
N ARG A 74 2.34 -5.98 6.09
CA ARG A 74 1.40 -7.10 6.09
C ARG A 74 1.51 -7.85 4.77
N GLU A 75 1.83 -9.13 4.86
CA GLU A 75 1.80 -10.00 3.70
C GLU A 75 0.35 -10.35 3.35
N GLY A 76 0.01 -10.22 2.07
CA GLY A 76 -1.29 -10.62 1.54
C GLY A 76 -1.37 -12.12 1.27
N ARG A 77 -2.49 -12.55 0.68
CA ARG A 77 -2.65 -13.92 0.21
C ARG A 77 -1.65 -14.20 -0.93
N PRO A 78 -0.95 -15.36 -0.94
CA PRO A 78 -0.06 -15.70 -2.04
C PRO A 78 -0.82 -15.83 -3.35
N ALA A 79 -0.19 -15.41 -4.44
CA ALA A 79 -0.77 -15.48 -5.77
C ALA A 79 -0.93 -16.94 -6.23
N LYS A 80 -2.07 -17.24 -6.89
CA LYS A 80 -2.34 -18.59 -7.43
C LYS A 80 -1.39 -18.97 -8.58
N LEU A 81 -0.89 -17.99 -9.32
CA LEU A 81 -0.05 -18.20 -10.50
C LEU A 81 1.43 -18.03 -10.15
N THR A 82 2.26 -18.96 -10.61
CA THR A 82 3.71 -18.85 -10.51
C THR A 82 4.25 -17.85 -11.54
N LYS A 83 5.51 -17.40 -11.37
CA LYS A 83 6.18 -16.54 -12.34
C LYS A 83 6.25 -17.17 -13.74
N ARG A 84 6.42 -18.50 -13.82
CA ARG A 84 6.50 -19.25 -15.08
C ARG A 84 5.17 -19.22 -15.83
N ASP A 85 4.08 -19.41 -15.11
CA ASP A 85 2.72 -19.37 -15.65
C ASP A 85 2.39 -18.00 -16.23
N GLN A 86 2.75 -16.94 -15.50
CA GLN A 86 2.57 -15.55 -15.95
C GLN A 86 3.38 -15.28 -17.22
N ILE A 87 4.65 -15.71 -17.26
CA ILE A 87 5.51 -15.57 -18.43
C ILE A 87 4.94 -16.33 -19.63
N PHE A 88 4.38 -17.53 -19.44
CA PHE A 88 3.74 -18.30 -20.51
C PHE A 88 2.56 -17.52 -21.13
N ILE A 89 1.69 -16.96 -20.29
CA ILE A 89 0.56 -16.15 -20.71
C ILE A 89 1.03 -14.92 -21.50
N ILE A 90 2.02 -14.19 -20.98
CA ILE A 90 2.55 -12.97 -21.62
C ILE A 90 3.17 -13.30 -22.98
N ARG A 91 4.00 -14.36 -23.05
CA ARG A 91 4.66 -14.77 -24.30
C ARG A 91 3.66 -15.16 -25.38
N LYS A 92 2.53 -15.78 -25.01
CA LYS A 92 1.47 -16.13 -25.96
C LYS A 92 0.84 -14.89 -26.60
N PHE A 93 0.60 -13.85 -25.81
CA PHE A 93 0.09 -12.57 -26.31
C PHE A 93 1.11 -11.78 -27.12
N VAL A 94 2.38 -11.79 -26.72
CA VAL A 94 3.44 -11.11 -27.48
C VAL A 94 3.65 -11.76 -28.84
N LYS A 95 3.60 -13.10 -28.93
CA LYS A 95 3.71 -13.82 -30.21
C LYS A 95 2.49 -13.64 -31.11
N ASN A 96 1.29 -13.63 -30.52
CA ASN A 96 0.02 -13.49 -31.25
C ASN A 96 -0.86 -12.44 -30.57
N PRO A 97 -0.66 -11.14 -30.87
CA PRO A 97 -1.40 -10.03 -30.25
C PRO A 97 -2.94 -10.10 -30.35
N PRO A 98 -3.57 -10.59 -31.44
CA PRO A 98 -5.02 -10.58 -31.55
C PRO A 98 -5.72 -11.69 -30.75
N LEU A 99 -4.98 -12.53 -30.01
CA LEU A 99 -5.58 -13.60 -29.22
C LEU A 99 -6.49 -13.06 -28.11
N SER A 100 -7.60 -13.75 -27.89
CA SER A 100 -8.52 -13.44 -26.79
C SER A 100 -8.07 -14.12 -25.51
N ALA A 101 -8.27 -13.45 -24.38
CA ALA A 101 -7.98 -14.01 -23.05
C ALA A 101 -8.74 -15.32 -22.78
N LEU A 102 -9.92 -15.52 -23.39
CA LEU A 102 -10.69 -16.76 -23.31
C LEU A 102 -9.94 -17.96 -23.91
N LYS A 103 -9.34 -17.78 -25.08
CA LYS A 103 -8.59 -18.84 -25.77
C LYS A 103 -7.33 -19.20 -24.97
N VAL A 104 -6.63 -18.17 -24.47
CA VAL A 104 -5.42 -18.37 -23.68
C VAL A 104 -5.72 -19.07 -22.35
N SER A 105 -6.85 -18.78 -21.69
CA SER A 105 -7.23 -19.53 -20.48
C SER A 105 -7.54 -21.00 -20.76
N ALA A 106 -8.17 -21.31 -21.90
CA ALA A 106 -8.42 -22.70 -22.29
C ALA A 106 -7.12 -23.45 -22.54
N GLU A 107 -6.23 -22.89 -23.38
CA GLU A 107 -4.90 -23.47 -23.64
C GLU A 107 -4.06 -23.63 -22.36
N PHE A 108 -4.21 -22.70 -21.40
CA PHE A 108 -3.53 -22.78 -20.12
C PHE A 108 -4.06 -23.94 -19.29
N ASN A 109 -5.38 -24.07 -19.17
CA ASN A 109 -6.02 -25.11 -18.36
C ASN A 109 -5.81 -26.53 -18.92
N GLU A 110 -5.57 -26.66 -20.23
CA GLU A 110 -5.19 -27.95 -20.85
C GLU A 110 -3.76 -28.35 -20.51
N LYS A 111 -2.84 -27.39 -20.37
CA LYS A 111 -1.40 -27.64 -20.19
C LYS A 111 -0.97 -27.71 -18.73
N PHE A 112 -1.64 -26.95 -17.88
CA PHE A 112 -1.27 -26.80 -16.47
C PHE A 112 -2.37 -27.38 -15.57
N SER A 113 -1.97 -27.96 -14.45
CA SER A 113 -2.91 -28.47 -13.43
C SER A 113 -3.65 -27.36 -12.69
N THR A 114 -3.21 -26.11 -12.80
CA THR A 114 -3.86 -24.95 -12.18
C THR A 114 -4.96 -24.41 -13.08
N SER A 115 -6.22 -24.53 -12.66
CA SER A 115 -7.33 -23.91 -13.37
C SER A 115 -7.33 -22.39 -13.18
N VAL A 116 -7.43 -21.65 -14.29
CA VAL A 116 -7.38 -20.20 -14.38
C VAL A 116 -8.62 -19.68 -15.11
N SER A 117 -9.22 -18.63 -14.56
CA SER A 117 -10.31 -17.92 -15.21
C SER A 117 -9.77 -16.90 -16.23
N PRO A 118 -10.57 -16.55 -17.26
CA PRO A 118 -10.19 -15.53 -18.23
C PRO A 118 -9.85 -14.18 -17.60
N GLU A 119 -10.45 -13.84 -16.46
CA GLU A 119 -10.18 -12.58 -15.76
C GLU A 119 -8.79 -12.56 -15.12
N THR A 120 -8.32 -13.68 -14.61
CA THR A 120 -6.96 -13.81 -14.10
C THR A 120 -5.95 -13.56 -15.21
N VAL A 121 -6.20 -14.08 -16.42
CA VAL A 121 -5.38 -13.80 -17.61
C VAL A 121 -5.35 -12.29 -17.89
N ARG A 122 -6.50 -11.61 -17.88
CA ARG A 122 -6.56 -10.14 -18.08
C ARG A 122 -5.79 -9.37 -17.00
N ARG A 123 -5.85 -9.80 -15.74
CA ARG A 123 -5.08 -9.18 -14.64
C ARG A 123 -3.58 -9.29 -14.88
N VAL A 124 -3.10 -10.47 -15.30
CA VAL A 124 -1.69 -10.68 -15.64
C VAL A 124 -1.25 -9.75 -16.79
N LEU A 125 -2.07 -9.63 -17.84
CA LEU A 125 -1.76 -8.75 -18.97
C LEU A 125 -1.73 -7.27 -18.56
N ARG A 126 -2.68 -6.81 -17.73
CA ARG A 126 -2.69 -5.45 -17.19
C ARG A 126 -1.46 -5.17 -16.34
N ALA A 127 -1.08 -6.11 -15.48
CA ALA A 127 0.15 -6.00 -14.67
C ALA A 127 1.41 -5.94 -15.53
N ALA A 128 1.41 -6.61 -16.70
CA ALA A 128 2.48 -6.54 -17.68
C ALA A 128 2.41 -5.31 -18.62
N GLY A 129 1.44 -4.40 -18.43
CA GLY A 129 1.25 -3.21 -19.27
C GLY A 129 0.60 -3.48 -20.64
N LEU A 130 0.18 -4.71 -20.94
CA LEU A 130 -0.48 -5.10 -22.17
C LEU A 130 -1.97 -4.73 -22.12
N ASN A 131 -2.25 -3.44 -22.28
CA ASN A 131 -3.60 -2.91 -22.31
C ASN A 131 -4.18 -2.96 -23.73
N LYS A 132 -5.46 -3.32 -23.87
CA LYS A 132 -6.21 -3.16 -25.14
C LYS A 132 -6.39 -1.67 -25.44
N ARG A 133 -5.36 -1.00 -25.93
CA ARG A 133 -5.55 0.28 -26.62
C ARG A 133 -5.89 -0.06 -28.07
N SER A 134 -7.14 0.17 -28.47
CA SER A 134 -7.45 0.25 -29.89
C SER A 134 -6.55 1.34 -30.48
N ALA A 135 -5.87 1.09 -31.59
CA ALA A 135 -5.24 2.15 -32.33
C ALA A 135 -6.31 3.21 -32.62
N ARG A 136 -6.02 4.48 -32.32
CA ARG A 136 -6.94 5.58 -32.61
C ARG A 136 -7.14 5.61 -34.12
N ARG A 137 -8.38 5.44 -34.60
CA ARG A 137 -8.68 5.63 -36.02
C ARG A 137 -8.27 7.06 -36.37
N LYS A 138 -7.35 7.23 -37.32
CA LYS A 138 -7.12 8.54 -37.92
C LYS A 138 -8.36 8.86 -38.75
N PHE A 139 -9.05 9.93 -38.42
CA PHE A 139 -10.06 10.49 -39.32
C PHE A 139 -9.29 11.02 -40.53
N LEU A 140 -9.53 10.43 -41.70
CA LEU A 140 -9.09 11.00 -42.96
C LEU A 140 -10.03 12.17 -43.24
N LEU A 141 -9.57 13.39 -42.93
CA LEU A 141 -10.18 14.63 -43.41
C LEU A 141 -9.63 14.90 -44.82
#